data_AF-A0A410DUH3-F1
#
_entry.id   AF-A0A410DUH3-F1
#
_cell.length_a   1.000
_cell.length_b   1.000
_cell.length_c   1.000
_cell.angle_alpha   90.00
_cell.angle_beta   90.00
_cell.angle_gamma   90.00
#
_symmetry.space_group_name_H-M   'P 1'
#
loop_
_entity.id
_entity.type
_entity.pdbx_description
1 polymer ?
#
loop_
_entity_poly.entity_id
_entity_poly.type
_entity_poly.pdbx_seq_one_letter_code
_entity_poly.pdbx_strand_id
1 'polypeptide(L)'
;MSNKYSTHKEDMPDAFNQPEMNDIRLRQWAASIGTHTSEVIERIFKSVTIKEQGYNSALSVLKLSKSYSEKRLEVACEIALPMTRIPRYRQLKSILASNQDIIYLEKKNTHLKSIQSNSNTHGYVRGSEYYGGGRYD
;
A
#
# COMPACT_ATOMS: atom_id res chain seq x y z
N MET A 1 -5.54 27.09 40.41
CA MET A 1 -5.97 27.74 39.15
C MET A 1 -5.26 27.06 37.98
N SER A 2 -5.98 26.55 36.98
CA SER A 2 -5.39 25.89 35.80
C SER A 2 -5.28 26.92 34.67
N ASN A 3 -4.05 27.27 34.26
CA ASN A 3 -3.80 28.07 33.07
C ASN A 3 -4.10 27.22 31.83
N LYS A 4 -5.31 27.36 31.28
CA LYS A 4 -5.66 26.84 29.96
C LYS A 4 -5.21 27.86 28.91
N TYR A 5 -4.05 27.64 28.32
CA TYR A 5 -3.69 28.31 27.08
C TYR A 5 -4.59 27.76 25.97
N SER A 6 -5.55 28.58 25.52
CA SER A 6 -6.44 28.29 24.40
C SER A 6 -6.01 29.15 23.24
N THR A 7 -5.51 28.52 22.17
CA THR A 7 -5.15 29.23 20.94
C THR A 7 -6.43 29.43 20.13
N HIS A 8 -6.88 30.68 19.99
CA HIS A 8 -8.05 30.98 19.17
C HIS A 8 -7.65 30.97 17.69
N LYS A 9 -8.52 30.49 16.81
CA LYS A 9 -8.22 30.35 15.37
C LYS A 9 -7.85 31.68 14.71
N GLU A 10 -8.30 32.78 15.28
CA GLU A 10 -8.05 34.16 14.85
C GLU A 10 -6.64 34.68 15.18
N ASP A 11 -5.89 34.02 16.08
CA ASP A 11 -4.49 34.37 16.39
C ASP A 11 -3.48 33.75 15.41
N MET A 12 -3.95 32.89 14.48
CA MET A 12 -3.07 32.14 13.58
C MET A 12 -2.79 32.94 12.29
N PRO A 13 -1.53 33.26 11.96
CA PRO A 13 -1.21 34.02 10.75
C PRO A 13 -1.63 33.29 9.47
N ASP A 14 -2.28 34.02 8.54
CA ASP A 14 -2.86 33.48 7.30
C ASP A 14 -1.86 32.73 6.40
N ALA A 15 -0.57 33.05 6.47
CA ALA A 15 0.47 32.40 5.67
C ALA A 15 0.66 30.91 5.98
N PHE A 16 0.30 30.46 7.19
CA PHE A 16 0.35 29.04 7.58
C PHE A 16 -0.98 28.31 7.35
N ASN A 17 -2.02 29.02 6.92
CA ASN A 17 -3.42 28.58 6.96
C ASN A 17 -3.98 28.19 5.59
N GLN A 18 -3.19 27.49 4.75
CA GLN A 18 -3.68 26.90 3.49
C GLN A 18 -3.75 25.35 3.53
N PRO A 19 -4.50 24.75 4.47
CA PRO A 19 -4.65 23.30 4.57
C PRO A 19 -5.30 22.68 3.33
N GLU A 20 -6.21 23.41 2.66
CA GLU A 20 -6.90 22.92 1.47
C GLU A 20 -5.96 22.76 0.27
N MET A 21 -5.02 23.69 0.07
CA MET A 21 -3.98 23.55 -0.95
C MET A 21 -3.03 22.38 -0.66
N ASN A 22 -2.82 22.04 0.63
CA ASN A 22 -2.00 20.90 1.01
C ASN A 22 -2.68 19.55 0.77
N ASP A 23 -3.99 19.43 1.00
CA ASP A 23 -4.75 18.20 0.73
C ASP A 23 -4.68 17.83 -0.76
N ILE A 24 -4.97 18.79 -1.63
CA ILE A 24 -4.97 18.59 -3.07
C ILE A 24 -3.57 18.17 -3.55
N ARG A 25 -2.53 18.86 -3.09
CA ARG A 25 -1.13 18.53 -3.44
C ARG A 25 -0.71 17.14 -2.97
N LEU A 26 -1.08 16.76 -1.75
CA LEU A 26 -0.75 15.43 -1.20
C LEU A 26 -1.46 14.32 -2.00
N ARG A 27 -2.72 14.54 -2.38
CA ARG A 27 -3.48 13.59 -3.22
C ARG A 27 -2.89 13.49 -4.62
N GLN A 28 -2.54 14.61 -5.24
CA GLN A 28 -1.89 14.63 -6.55
C GLN A 28 -0.53 13.93 -6.53
N TRP A 29 0.26 14.14 -5.47
CA TRP A 29 1.54 13.45 -5.31
C TRP A 29 1.35 11.94 -5.07
N ALA A 30 0.34 11.54 -4.29
CA ALA A 30 0.01 10.13 -4.15
C ALA A 30 -0.40 9.50 -5.50
N ALA A 31 -1.19 10.22 -6.29
CA ALA A 31 -1.62 9.79 -7.62
C ALA A 31 -0.48 9.68 -8.63
N SER A 32 0.56 10.52 -8.51
CA SER A 32 1.74 10.41 -9.38
C SER A 32 2.59 9.17 -9.07
N ILE A 33 2.52 8.64 -7.85
CA ILE A 33 3.24 7.42 -7.44
C ILE A 33 2.46 6.18 -7.88
N GLY A 34 1.16 6.12 -7.58
CA GLY A 34 0.31 5.02 -8.00
C GLY A 34 -1.05 4.94 -7.29
N THR A 35 -1.83 3.95 -7.69
CA THR A 35 -3.22 3.75 -7.25
C THR A 35 -3.30 3.28 -5.80
N HIS A 36 -2.44 2.35 -5.39
CA HIS A 36 -2.42 1.84 -4.02
C HIS A 36 -1.93 2.90 -3.04
N THR A 37 -0.93 3.69 -3.43
CA THR A 37 -0.47 4.83 -2.61
C THR A 37 -1.59 5.85 -2.43
N SER A 38 -2.31 6.17 -3.49
CA SER A 38 -3.47 7.08 -3.45
C SER A 38 -4.55 6.58 -2.49
N GLU A 39 -4.87 5.29 -2.55
CA GLU A 39 -5.85 4.67 -1.66
C GLU A 39 -5.43 4.77 -0.19
N VAL A 40 -4.16 4.52 0.12
CA VAL A 40 -3.63 4.68 1.48
C VAL A 40 -3.81 6.11 1.99
N ILE A 41 -3.44 7.10 1.19
CA ILE A 41 -3.58 8.52 1.56
C ILE A 41 -5.05 8.88 1.77
N GLU A 42 -5.95 8.39 0.92
CA GLU A 42 -7.38 8.61 1.08
C GLU A 42 -7.93 7.97 2.37
N ARG A 43 -7.50 6.74 2.69
CA ARG A 43 -7.86 6.07 3.94
C ARG A 43 -7.34 6.81 5.18
N ILE A 44 -6.15 7.41 5.11
CA ILE A 44 -5.61 8.26 6.18
C ILE A 44 -6.52 9.47 6.39
N PHE A 45 -6.85 10.21 5.32
CA PHE A 45 -7.72 11.39 5.44
C PHE A 45 -9.14 11.05 5.90
N LYS A 46 -9.69 9.90 5.48
CA LYS A 46 -10.99 9.39 5.95
C LYS A 46 -10.99 9.00 7.43
N SER A 47 -9.81 8.69 8.00
CA SER A 47 -9.70 8.25 9.40
C SER A 47 -9.66 9.37 10.43
N VAL A 48 -9.31 10.60 10.01
CA VAL A 48 -9.16 11.75 10.90
C VAL A 48 -10.35 12.69 10.77
N THR A 49 -10.83 13.20 11.90
CA THR A 49 -11.89 14.22 11.95
C THR A 49 -11.34 15.62 11.60
N ILE A 50 -10.10 15.88 12.01
CA ILE A 50 -9.37 17.12 11.73
C ILE A 50 -8.37 16.84 10.60
N LYS A 51 -8.58 17.47 9.44
CA LYS A 51 -7.73 17.27 8.24
C LYS A 51 -6.25 17.51 8.52
N GLU A 52 -5.92 18.45 9.39
CA GLU A 52 -4.55 18.79 9.79
C GLU A 52 -3.77 17.62 10.39
N GLN A 53 -4.45 16.74 11.13
CA GLN A 53 -3.82 15.53 11.70
C GLN A 53 -3.46 14.52 10.61
N GLY A 54 -4.22 14.52 9.51
CA GLY A 54 -3.98 13.68 8.34
C GLY A 54 -2.76 14.12 7.53
N TYR A 55 -2.46 15.43 7.48
CA TYR A 55 -1.37 15.96 6.64
C TYR A 55 -0.01 15.41 7.04
N ASN A 56 0.34 15.46 8.32
CA ASN A 56 1.62 14.95 8.80
C ASN A 56 1.76 13.45 8.55
N SER A 57 0.66 12.70 8.73
CA SER A 57 0.62 11.27 8.47
C SER A 57 0.81 10.97 6.98
N ALA A 58 0.04 11.61 6.10
CA ALA A 58 0.14 11.46 4.65
C ALA A 58 1.53 11.86 4.12
N LEU A 59 2.05 13.01 4.57
CA LEU A 59 3.36 13.51 4.19
C LEU A 59 4.49 12.58 4.65
N SER A 60 4.38 11.98 5.84
CA SER A 60 5.37 11.00 6.32
C SER A 60 5.42 9.76 5.44
N VAL A 61 4.28 9.29 4.95
CA VAL A 61 4.19 8.16 4.01
C VAL A 61 4.80 8.54 2.67
N LEU A 62 4.42 9.68 2.09
CA LEU A 62 4.94 10.12 0.79
C LEU A 62 6.45 10.38 0.84
N LYS A 63 7.01 10.85 1.96
CA LYS A 63 8.45 11.00 2.12
C LYS A 63 9.24 9.68 1.99
N LEU A 64 8.61 8.52 2.21
CA LEU A 64 9.26 7.22 2.00
C LEU A 64 9.63 6.99 0.53
N SER A 65 8.90 7.58 -0.42
CA SER A 65 9.22 7.45 -1.85
C SER A 65 10.58 8.05 -2.19
N LYS A 66 10.99 9.10 -1.48
CA LYS A 66 12.32 9.72 -1.63
C LYS A 66 13.44 8.83 -1.12
N SER A 67 13.20 8.02 -0.09
CA SER A 67 14.21 7.15 0.51
C SER A 67 14.31 5.78 -0.18
N TYR A 68 13.20 5.21 -0.64
CA TYR A 68 13.15 3.83 -1.15
C TYR A 68 12.78 3.72 -2.64
N SER A 69 12.39 4.81 -3.31
CA SER A 69 11.74 4.90 -4.63
C SER A 69 10.21 4.77 -4.62
N GLU A 70 9.59 5.38 -5.63
CA GLU A 70 8.14 5.38 -5.85
C GLU A 70 7.60 3.98 -6.13
N LYS A 71 8.30 3.19 -6.95
CA LYS A 71 7.89 1.81 -7.29
C LYS A 71 7.83 0.91 -6.07
N ARG A 72 8.84 1.00 -5.19
CA ARG A 72 8.89 0.21 -3.95
C ARG A 72 7.79 0.63 -2.98
N LEU A 73 7.52 1.94 -2.87
CA LEU A 73 6.44 2.44 -2.02
C LEU A 73 5.08 1.93 -2.48
N GLU A 74 4.80 1.97 -3.79
CA GLU A 74 3.53 1.50 -4.34
C GLU A 74 3.26 0.03 -4.00
N VAL A 75 4.27 -0.83 -4.16
CA VAL A 75 4.18 -2.25 -3.81
C VAL A 75 4.03 -2.46 -2.31
N ALA A 76 4.74 -1.68 -1.50
CA ALA A 76 4.56 -1.75 -0.04
C ALA A 76 3.14 -1.34 0.37
N CYS A 77 2.52 -0.37 -0.31
CA CYS A 77 1.12 -0.02 -0.13
C CYS A 77 0.19 -1.16 -0.57
N GLU A 78 0.43 -1.80 -1.71
CA GLU A 78 -0.32 -2.99 -2.17
C GLU A 78 -0.33 -4.10 -1.12
N ILE A 79 0.83 -4.38 -0.50
CA ILE A 79 0.96 -5.39 0.57
C ILE A 79 0.25 -4.97 1.86
N ALA A 80 0.30 -3.69 2.22
CA ALA A 80 -0.20 -3.20 3.49
C ALA A 80 -1.74 -3.04 3.53
N LEU A 81 -2.36 -2.67 2.41
CA LEU A 81 -3.81 -2.46 2.27
C LEU A 81 -4.69 -3.63 2.74
N PRO A 82 -4.36 -4.92 2.46
CA PRO A 82 -5.12 -6.06 2.98
C PRO A 82 -4.82 -6.39 4.44
N MET A 83 -3.61 -6.07 4.93
CA MET A 83 -3.19 -6.39 6.31
C MET A 83 -3.81 -5.43 7.33
N THR A 84 -3.93 -4.15 6.96
CA THR A 84 -4.32 -3.09 7.88
C THR A 84 -5.30 -2.13 7.22
N ARG A 85 -6.36 -1.76 7.95
CA ARG A 85 -7.35 -0.80 7.47
C ARG A 85 -6.72 0.56 7.12
N ILE A 86 -5.85 1.09 8.00
CA ILE A 86 -5.16 2.37 7.81
C ILE A 86 -3.65 2.14 8.00
N PRO A 87 -2.91 1.84 6.92
CA PRO A 87 -1.47 1.64 7.03
C PRO A 87 -0.77 2.96 7.36
N ARG A 88 0.00 2.96 8.46
CA ARG A 88 0.79 4.11 8.93
C ARG A 88 2.26 3.97 8.53
N TYR A 89 3.00 5.07 8.60
CA TYR A 89 4.44 5.15 8.29
C TYR A 89 5.27 3.98 8.85
N ARG A 90 5.11 3.63 10.14
CA ARG A 90 5.88 2.54 10.77
C ARG A 90 5.68 1.20 10.06
N GLN A 91 4.48 0.88 9.62
CA GLN A 91 4.20 -0.38 8.95
C GLN A 91 4.78 -0.40 7.54
N LEU A 92 4.56 0.66 6.76
CA LEU A 92 5.15 0.78 5.43
C LEU A 92 6.68 0.77 5.48
N LYS A 93 7.28 1.49 6.44
CA LYS A 93 8.73 1.46 6.67
C LYS A 93 9.21 0.05 7.02
N SER A 94 8.48 -0.69 7.85
CA SER A 94 8.85 -2.06 8.21
C SER A 94 8.86 -2.99 6.98
N ILE A 95 7.82 -2.91 6.14
CA ILE A 95 7.72 -3.69 4.89
C ILE A 95 8.91 -3.38 3.96
N LEU A 96 9.20 -2.10 3.78
CA LEU A 96 10.30 -1.61 2.94
C LEU A 96 11.68 -1.99 3.50
N ALA A 97 11.87 -1.87 4.83
CA ALA A 97 13.13 -2.22 5.48
C ALA A 97 13.41 -3.73 5.43
N SER A 98 12.37 -4.56 5.50
CA SER A 98 12.47 -6.01 5.36
C SER A 98 12.49 -6.50 3.91
N ASN A 99 12.49 -5.60 2.91
CA ASN A 99 12.45 -5.92 1.48
C ASN A 99 11.30 -6.87 1.08
N GLN A 100 10.20 -6.87 1.84
CA GLN A 100 9.04 -7.71 1.58
C GLN A 100 8.37 -7.33 0.25
N ASP A 101 8.49 -6.06 -0.15
CA ASP A 101 8.03 -5.54 -1.43
C ASP A 101 8.72 -6.22 -2.63
N ILE A 102 10.03 -6.47 -2.52
CA ILE A 102 10.82 -7.13 -3.59
C ILE A 102 10.41 -8.60 -3.70
N ILE A 103 10.36 -9.31 -2.57
CA ILE A 103 9.97 -10.73 -2.50
C ILE A 103 8.55 -10.92 -3.04
N TYR A 104 7.64 -10.00 -2.72
CA TYR A 104 6.27 -10.03 -3.21
C TYR A 104 6.20 -9.89 -4.73
N LEU A 105 6.94 -8.94 -5.31
CA LEU A 105 7.01 -8.77 -6.77
C LEU A 105 7.57 -10.01 -7.47
N GLU A 106 8.63 -10.61 -6.95
CA GLU A 106 9.20 -11.84 -7.51
C GLU A 106 8.21 -13.00 -7.48
N LYS A 107 7.48 -13.18 -6.37
CA LYS A 107 6.42 -14.20 -6.25
C LYS A 107 5.29 -13.95 -7.24
N LYS A 108 4.82 -12.70 -7.36
CA LYS A 108 3.75 -12.31 -8.30
C LYS A 108 4.16 -12.61 -9.75
N ASN A 109 5.40 -12.27 -10.12
CA ASN A 109 5.94 -12.56 -11.45
C ASN A 109 6.09 -14.06 -11.72
N THR A 110 6.55 -14.83 -10.74
CA THR A 110 6.67 -16.29 -10.86
C THR A 110 5.31 -16.96 -11.04
N HIS A 111 4.30 -16.52 -10.28
CA HIS A 111 2.93 -17.02 -10.39
C HIS A 111 2.29 -16.67 -11.74
N LEU A 112 2.52 -15.47 -12.27
CA LEU A 112 2.06 -15.10 -13.61
C LEU A 112 2.70 -15.97 -14.71
N LYS A 113 3.99 -16.29 -14.58
CA LYS A 113 4.68 -17.20 -15.50
C LYS A 113 4.13 -18.62 -15.44
N SER A 114 3.82 -19.15 -14.24
CA SER A 114 3.27 -20.50 -14.11
C SER A 114 1.85 -20.64 -14.66
N ILE A 115 1.01 -19.60 -14.53
CA ILE A 115 -0.32 -19.58 -15.15
C ILE A 115 -0.19 -19.62 -16.68
N GLN A 116 0.71 -18.83 -17.26
CA GLN A 116 0.93 -18.80 -18.72
C GLN A 116 1.50 -20.12 -19.26
N SER A 117 2.36 -20.80 -18.50
CA SER A 117 2.85 -22.13 -18.90
C SER A 117 1.74 -23.19 -18.81
N ASN A 118 0.91 -23.15 -17.76
CA ASN A 118 -0.18 -24.12 -17.57
C ASN A 118 -1.31 -23.99 -18.60
N SER A 119 -1.59 -22.79 -19.13
CA SER A 119 -2.58 -22.66 -20.21
C SER A 119 -2.12 -23.28 -21.52
N ASN A 120 -0.80 -23.47 -21.72
CA ASN A 120 -0.24 -24.16 -22.89
C ASN A 120 -0.02 -25.66 -22.65
N THR A 121 0.06 -26.11 -21.40
CA THR A 121 0.24 -27.54 -21.09
C THR A 121 -1.08 -28.16 -20.65
N HIS A 122 -1.86 -28.63 -21.62
CA HIS A 122 -2.91 -29.62 -21.36
C HIS A 122 -2.22 -30.88 -20.84
N GLY A 123 -2.17 -31.04 -19.52
CA GLY A 123 -1.56 -32.20 -18.87
C GLY A 123 -2.30 -33.47 -19.28
N TYR A 124 -1.66 -34.33 -20.08
CA TYR A 124 -2.16 -35.66 -20.39
C TYR A 124 -2.14 -36.51 -19.13
N VAL A 125 -3.25 -36.50 -18.38
CA VAL A 125 -3.51 -37.50 -17.34
C VAL A 125 -3.79 -38.82 -18.06
N ARG A 126 -2.82 -39.75 -18.03
CA ARG A 126 -3.05 -41.10 -18.54
C ARG A 126 -4.00 -41.82 -17.59
N GLY A 127 -5.07 -42.40 -18.16
CA GLY A 127 -6.15 -43.05 -17.41
C GLY A 127 -5.65 -44.16 -16.49
N SER A 128 -6.43 -44.50 -15.47
CA SER A 128 -6.12 -45.53 -14.47
C SER A 128 -5.74 -46.90 -15.07
N GLU A 129 -6.16 -47.19 -16.30
CA GLU A 129 -5.71 -48.35 -17.09
C GLU A 129 -4.20 -48.42 -17.29
N TYR A 130 -3.48 -47.28 -17.26
CA TYR A 130 -2.03 -47.23 -17.48
C TYR A 130 -1.19 -47.82 -16.32
N TYR A 131 -1.73 -47.86 -15.10
CA TYR A 131 -1.00 -48.36 -13.91
C TYR A 131 -1.34 -49.79 -13.51
N GLY A 132 -2.18 -50.48 -14.27
CA GLY A 132 -2.33 -51.93 -14.16
C GLY A 132 -3.09 -52.39 -12.91
N GLY A 133 -4.19 -53.07 -13.15
CA GLY A 133 -4.80 -53.98 -12.18
C GLY A 133 -5.33 -55.17 -12.97
N GLY A 134 -4.41 -56.04 -13.40
CA GLY A 134 -4.76 -57.30 -14.04
C GLY A 134 -5.77 -58.07 -13.20
N ARG A 135 -6.80 -58.56 -13.87
CA ARG A 135 -7.91 -59.32 -13.31
C ARG A 135 -7.37 -60.54 -12.55
N TYR A 136 -7.86 -60.75 -11.33
CA TYR A 136 -7.83 -62.04 -10.65
C TYR A 136 -9.27 -62.38 -10.26
N ASP A 137 -9.98 -63.07 -11.16
CA ASP A 137 -11.04 -64.03 -10.85
C ASP A 137 -11.22 -64.97 -12.05
#